data_AF-A0A969VYF4-F1
#
_entry.id   AF-A0A969VYF4-F1
#
_cell.length_a   1.000
_cell.length_b   1.000
_cell.length_c   1.000
_cell.angle_alpha   90.00
_cell.angle_beta   90.00
_cell.angle_gamma   90.00
#
_symmetry.space_group_name_H-M   'P 1'
#
loop_
_entity.id
_entity.type
_entity.pdbx_description
1 polymer ?
#
loop_
_entity_poly.entity_id
_entity_poly.type
_entity_poly.pdbx_seq_one_letter_code
_entity_poly.pdbx_strand_id
1 'polypeptide(L)'
;MMTQDQTSRTPRWVRKLLIPAMIGAVAGFAASGGIIAFIDSSAVGGLSKSGMIAAVIAVLYALIGFGITIGTASPQWGARFLNVEDADELREQKRILMLSGFAMLLWGAALLALALAAPDGPLPQPTAAAISGCGLLIGIALSVQVYRASDELMAAVNLEAGALSYGLLSVVLGGWAMSAHLGYAAPPRPLELLSLFYVLVLVASFIAVGRRGMLAIR
;
A
#
# COMPACT_ATOMS: atom_id res chain seq x y z
N MET A 1 21.71 12.95 49.59
CA MET A 1 20.64 13.32 48.64
C MET A 1 20.76 12.39 47.43
N MET A 2 19.87 11.41 47.31
CA MET A 2 19.75 10.58 46.11
C MET A 2 18.83 11.28 45.13
N THR A 3 19.36 11.78 44.01
CA THR A 3 18.56 12.14 42.85
C THR A 3 18.20 10.84 42.12
N GLN A 4 16.96 10.38 42.29
CA GLN A 4 16.37 9.38 41.41
C GLN A 4 16.21 10.02 40.02
N ASP A 5 17.05 9.62 39.06
CA ASP A 5 16.77 9.82 37.65
C ASP A 5 15.55 8.96 37.27
N GLN A 6 14.35 9.53 37.45
CA GLN A 6 13.16 9.05 36.75
C GLN A 6 13.29 9.43 35.28
N THR A 7 14.17 8.74 34.56
CA THR A 7 14.06 8.69 33.11
C THR A 7 12.75 7.99 32.80
N SER A 8 11.76 8.78 32.39
CA SER A 8 10.50 8.29 31.85
C SER A 8 10.80 7.46 30.61
N ARG A 9 11.08 6.17 30.81
CA ARG A 9 11.27 5.20 29.73
C ARG A 9 9.95 5.08 29.00
N THR A 10 9.81 5.81 27.89
CA THR A 10 8.69 5.68 26.97
C THR A 10 8.40 4.20 26.74
N PRO A 11 7.17 3.72 26.95
CA PRO A 11 6.85 2.30 26.84
C PRO A 11 7.25 1.77 25.45
N ARG A 12 7.82 0.55 25.37
CA ARG A 12 8.26 -0.03 24.09
C ARG A 12 7.16 -0.08 23.03
N TRP A 13 5.91 -0.30 23.44
CA TRP A 13 4.76 -0.28 22.52
C TRP A 13 4.49 1.10 21.93
N VAL A 14 4.70 2.16 22.71
CA VAL A 14 4.63 3.55 22.21
C VAL A 14 5.73 3.78 21.18
N ARG A 15 6.96 3.38 21.48
CA ARG A 15 8.10 3.59 20.57
C ARG A 15 8.04 2.76 19.28
N LYS A 16 7.63 1.50 19.37
CA LYS A 16 7.68 0.55 18.24
C LYS A 16 6.37 0.46 17.44
N LEU A 17 5.25 0.96 17.96
CA LEU A 17 3.95 0.90 17.26
C LEU A 17 3.28 2.26 17.16
N LEU A 18 3.08 2.97 18.28
CA LEU A 18 2.36 4.25 18.23
C LEU A 18 3.14 5.32 17.45
N ILE A 19 4.45 5.45 17.68
CA ILE A 19 5.28 6.46 16.99
C ILE A 19 5.34 6.18 15.48
N PRO A 20 5.67 4.97 14.98
CA PRO A 20 5.61 4.68 13.55
C PRO A 20 4.22 4.86 12.95
N ALA A 21 3.16 4.47 13.67
CA ALA A 21 1.79 4.68 13.21
C ALA A 21 1.44 6.17 13.08
N MET A 22 1.84 6.99 14.04
CA MET A 22 1.64 8.45 14.00
C MET A 22 2.48 9.10 12.89
N ILE A 23 3.74 8.67 12.70
CA ILE A 23 4.57 9.14 11.59
C ILE A 23 3.92 8.78 10.25
N GLY A 24 3.42 7.54 10.11
CA GLY A 24 2.69 7.10 8.94
C GLY A 24 1.40 7.89 8.70
N ALA A 25 0.65 8.20 9.77
CA ALA A 25 -0.56 9.02 9.70
C ALA A 25 -0.26 10.46 9.25
N VAL A 26 0.77 11.09 9.81
CA VAL A 26 1.21 12.44 9.44
C VAL A 26 1.72 12.46 8.01
N ALA A 27 2.55 11.50 7.62
CA ALA A 27 3.05 11.38 6.24
C ALA A 27 1.92 11.13 5.26
N GLY A 28 0.95 10.27 5.60
CA GLY A 28 -0.24 10.00 4.80
C GLY A 28 -1.13 11.24 4.65
N PHE A 29 -1.35 12.00 5.73
CA PHE A 29 -2.10 13.26 5.69
C PHE A 29 -1.40 14.30 4.82
N ALA A 30 -0.09 14.50 4.99
CA ALA A 30 0.69 15.44 4.20
C ALA A 30 0.72 15.06 2.71
N ALA A 31 0.92 13.78 2.39
CA ALA A 31 0.89 13.28 1.02
C ALA A 31 -0.49 13.47 0.39
N SER A 32 -1.56 13.13 1.12
CA SER A 32 -2.94 13.31 0.66
C SER A 32 -3.25 14.79 0.42
N GLY A 33 -2.86 15.67 1.35
CA GLY A 33 -3.02 17.12 1.19
C GLY A 33 -2.24 17.67 -0.01
N GLY A 34 -1.02 17.20 -0.24
CA GLY A 34 -0.22 17.57 -1.40
C GLY A 34 -0.84 17.13 -2.73
N ILE A 35 -1.41 15.93 -2.78
CA ILE A 35 -2.13 15.42 -3.96
C ILE A 35 -3.38 16.25 -4.23
N ILE A 36 -4.18 16.54 -3.20
CA ILE A 36 -5.39 17.36 -3.34
C ILE A 36 -5.00 18.74 -3.89
N ALA A 37 -3.98 19.39 -3.31
CA ALA A 37 -3.48 20.67 -3.79
C ALA A 37 -2.95 20.62 -5.23
N PHE A 38 -2.31 19.51 -5.63
CA PHE A 38 -1.85 19.30 -7.01
C PHE A 38 -3.02 19.08 -7.98
N ILE A 39 -4.06 18.33 -7.56
CA ILE A 39 -5.26 18.08 -8.36
C ILE A 39 -6.08 19.36 -8.57
N ASP A 40 -6.15 20.21 -7.54
CA ASP A 40 -6.86 21.50 -7.60
C ASP A 40 -6.07 22.57 -8.38
N SER A 41 -4.84 22.26 -8.81
CA SER A 41 -4.06 23.16 -9.67
C SER A 41 -4.62 23.24 -11.09
N SER A 42 -4.32 24.35 -11.77
CA SER A 42 -4.70 24.58 -13.17
C SER A 42 -4.12 23.55 -14.15
N ALA A 43 -3.14 22.74 -13.74
CA ALA A 43 -2.53 21.71 -14.57
C ALA A 43 -3.38 20.44 -14.68
N VAL A 44 -4.24 20.15 -13.69
CA VAL A 44 -5.06 18.94 -13.65
C VAL A 44 -6.55 19.26 -13.85
N GLY A 45 -7.02 20.42 -13.37
CA GLY A 45 -8.38 20.89 -13.63
C GLY A 45 -9.48 20.25 -12.78
N GLY A 46 -9.11 19.59 -11.67
CA GLY A 46 -10.03 18.95 -10.73
C GLY A 46 -10.49 17.57 -11.20
N LEU A 47 -10.06 16.51 -10.50
CA LEU A 47 -10.48 15.14 -10.78
C LEU A 47 -11.89 14.85 -10.23
N SER A 48 -12.58 13.88 -10.83
CA SER A 48 -13.79 13.31 -10.22
C SER A 48 -13.48 12.66 -8.87
N LYS A 49 -14.50 12.52 -8.01
CA LYS A 49 -14.35 11.91 -6.66
C LYS A 49 -13.66 10.54 -6.72
N SER A 50 -14.04 9.70 -7.69
CA SER A 50 -13.45 8.38 -7.88
C SER A 50 -11.98 8.47 -8.32
N GLY A 51 -11.63 9.44 -9.18
CA GLY A 51 -10.25 9.74 -9.56
C GLY A 51 -9.40 10.20 -8.38
N MET A 52 -9.94 11.09 -7.53
CA MET A 52 -9.26 11.55 -6.32
C MET A 52 -8.97 10.40 -5.35
N ILE A 53 -9.95 9.52 -5.08
CA ILE A 53 -9.76 8.34 -4.22
C ILE A 53 -8.66 7.43 -4.79
N ALA A 54 -8.71 7.14 -6.09
CA ALA A 54 -7.71 6.33 -6.76
C ALA A 54 -6.30 6.95 -6.70
N ALA A 55 -6.18 8.27 -6.87
CA ALA A 55 -4.92 8.98 -6.78
C ALA A 55 -4.29 8.91 -5.38
N VAL A 56 -5.10 9.03 -4.32
CA VAL A 56 -4.64 8.90 -2.94
C VAL A 56 -4.12 7.48 -2.67
N ILE A 57 -4.87 6.45 -3.10
CA ILE A 57 -4.46 5.05 -2.95
C ILE A 57 -3.20 4.76 -3.77
N ALA A 58 -3.10 5.31 -4.98
CA ALA A 58 -1.94 5.18 -5.83
C ALA A 58 -0.67 5.74 -5.18
N VAL A 59 -0.77 6.92 -4.54
CA VAL A 59 0.36 7.48 -3.80
C VAL A 59 0.68 6.69 -2.55
N LEU A 60 -0.30 6.14 -1.84
CA LEU A 60 -0.03 5.22 -0.74
C LEU A 60 0.83 4.03 -1.21
N TYR A 61 0.46 3.41 -2.33
CA TYR A 61 1.27 2.35 -2.95
C TYR A 61 2.66 2.84 -3.36
N ALA A 62 2.76 4.04 -3.92
CA ALA A 62 4.03 4.63 -4.31
C ALA A 62 4.93 4.87 -3.09
N LEU A 63 4.39 5.40 -1.99
CA LEU A 63 5.12 5.64 -0.74
C LEU A 63 5.61 4.33 -0.11
N ILE A 64 4.75 3.30 -0.05
CA ILE A 64 5.13 1.98 0.46
C ILE A 64 6.23 1.38 -0.44
N GLY A 65 6.00 1.35 -1.76
CA GLY A 65 6.96 0.79 -2.71
C GLY A 65 8.30 1.53 -2.71
N PHE A 66 8.29 2.85 -2.60
CA PHE A 66 9.50 3.68 -2.50
C PHE A 66 10.23 3.47 -1.18
N GLY A 67 9.50 3.42 -0.06
CA GLY A 67 10.07 3.15 1.26
C GLY A 67 10.74 1.78 1.33
N ILE A 68 10.10 0.74 0.77
CA ILE A 68 10.66 -0.61 0.70
C ILE A 68 11.88 -0.64 -0.22
N THR A 69 11.80 -0.08 -1.43
CA THR A 69 12.94 -0.12 -2.39
C THR A 69 14.15 0.65 -1.87
N ILE A 70 13.97 1.85 -1.33
CA ILE A 70 15.07 2.64 -0.73
C ILE A 70 15.64 1.95 0.51
N GLY A 71 14.77 1.50 1.43
CA GLY A 71 15.20 0.79 2.63
C GLY A 71 16.03 -0.44 2.29
N THR A 72 15.63 -1.17 1.25
CA THR A 72 16.31 -2.39 0.81
C THR A 72 17.60 -2.10 0.01
N ALA A 73 17.68 -0.97 -0.68
CA ALA A 73 18.87 -0.59 -1.45
C ALA A 73 20.10 -0.38 -0.55
N SER A 74 19.90 0.08 0.69
CA SER A 74 20.95 0.28 1.70
C SER A 74 20.62 -0.49 2.98
N PRO A 75 21.06 -1.75 3.15
CA PRO A 75 20.69 -2.58 4.30
C PRO A 75 21.03 -1.98 5.67
N GLN A 76 22.11 -1.20 5.76
CA GLN A 76 22.52 -0.53 7.01
C GLN A 76 21.54 0.57 7.44
N TRP A 77 21.04 1.35 6.48
CA TRP A 77 20.00 2.36 6.73
C TRP A 77 18.61 1.73 6.82
N GLY A 78 18.34 0.75 5.97
CA GLY A 78 17.12 -0.04 5.92
C GLY A 78 16.81 -0.72 7.24
N ALA A 79 17.78 -1.34 7.90
CA ALA A 79 17.55 -2.01 9.19
C ALA A 79 16.97 -1.04 10.24
N ARG A 80 17.45 0.21 10.25
CA ARG A 80 16.95 1.26 11.14
C ARG A 80 15.59 1.81 10.71
N PHE A 81 15.40 2.02 9.39
CA PHE A 81 14.19 2.62 8.84
C PHE A 81 13.00 1.66 8.82
N LEU A 82 13.23 0.44 8.34
CA LEU A 82 12.25 -0.65 8.30
C LEU A 82 12.11 -1.37 9.65
N ASN A 83 12.88 -0.97 10.67
CA ASN A 83 12.85 -1.53 12.02
C ASN A 83 13.04 -3.06 12.02
N VAL A 84 14.01 -3.54 11.24
CA VAL A 84 14.41 -4.96 11.18
C VAL A 84 15.51 -5.20 12.22
N GLU A 85 15.48 -6.38 12.85
CA GLU A 85 16.37 -6.71 13.97
C GLU A 85 17.84 -6.87 13.52
N ASP A 86 18.06 -7.39 12.31
CA ASP A 86 19.39 -7.54 11.70
C ASP A 86 19.44 -7.04 10.24
N ALA A 87 20.52 -6.35 9.88
CA ALA A 87 20.77 -5.92 8.51
C ALA A 87 21.11 -7.10 7.58
N ASP A 88 21.55 -8.24 8.13
CA ASP A 88 21.82 -9.43 7.34
C ASP A 88 20.54 -10.12 6.86
N GLU A 89 19.43 -10.06 7.61
CA GLU A 89 18.10 -10.47 7.13
C GLU A 89 17.67 -9.67 5.90
N LEU A 90 17.91 -8.35 5.92
CA LEU A 90 17.64 -7.48 4.76
C LEU A 90 18.52 -7.81 3.55
N ARG A 91 19.74 -8.29 3.76
CA ARG A 91 20.64 -8.72 2.67
C ARG A 91 20.16 -10.01 2.03
N GLU A 92 19.70 -10.96 2.85
CA GLU A 92 19.16 -12.23 2.39
C GLU A 92 17.84 -12.04 1.62
N GLN A 93 16.92 -11.24 2.17
CA GLN A 93 15.63 -10.96 1.55
C GLN A 93 15.68 -9.83 0.51
N LYS A 94 16.86 -9.28 0.21
CA LYS A 94 17.04 -8.11 -0.66
C LYS A 94 16.32 -8.25 -1.99
N ARG A 95 16.46 -9.42 -2.64
CA ARG A 95 15.82 -9.68 -3.94
C ARG A 95 14.30 -9.63 -3.84
N ILE A 96 13.73 -10.29 -2.84
CA ILE A 96 12.27 -10.37 -2.65
C ILE A 96 11.70 -9.00 -2.32
N LEU A 97 12.34 -8.26 -1.42
CA LEU A 97 11.90 -6.94 -1.01
C LEU A 97 12.03 -5.91 -2.15
N MET A 98 13.10 -5.95 -2.94
CA MET A 98 13.25 -5.10 -4.12
C MET A 98 12.16 -5.38 -5.17
N LEU A 99 11.92 -6.66 -5.50
CA LEU A 99 10.89 -7.04 -6.46
C LEU A 99 9.48 -6.62 -5.97
N SER A 100 9.20 -6.81 -4.68
CA SER A 100 7.93 -6.41 -4.07
C SER A 100 7.74 -4.89 -4.08
N GLY A 101 8.79 -4.15 -3.74
CA GLY A 101 8.79 -2.69 -3.78
C GLY A 101 8.58 -2.15 -5.19
N PHE A 102 9.26 -2.72 -6.20
CA PHE A 102 9.03 -2.37 -7.60
C PHE A 102 7.62 -2.72 -8.10
N ALA A 103 7.09 -3.89 -7.71
CA ALA A 103 5.71 -4.25 -8.04
C ALA A 103 4.72 -3.25 -7.45
N MET A 104 4.90 -2.83 -6.19
CA MET A 104 4.06 -1.80 -5.57
C MET A 104 4.16 -0.44 -6.26
N LEU A 105 5.37 -0.03 -6.67
CA LEU A 105 5.56 1.21 -7.44
C LEU A 105 4.83 1.15 -8.79
N LEU A 106 4.94 0.02 -9.52
CA LEU A 106 4.27 -0.17 -10.80
C LEU A 106 2.75 -0.17 -10.66
N TRP A 107 2.23 -0.84 -9.63
CA TRP A 107 0.79 -0.86 -9.36
C TRP A 107 0.27 0.51 -8.91
N GLY A 108 1.03 1.25 -8.10
CA GLY A 108 0.73 2.64 -7.75
C GLY A 108 0.72 3.54 -8.99
N ALA A 109 1.76 3.48 -9.82
CA ALA A 109 1.83 4.25 -11.07
C ALA A 109 0.70 3.90 -12.04
N ALA A 110 0.35 2.61 -12.16
CA ALA A 110 -0.76 2.13 -12.96
C ALA A 110 -2.10 2.72 -12.49
N LEU A 111 -2.36 2.71 -11.18
CA LEU A 111 -3.59 3.26 -10.61
C LEU A 111 -3.62 4.81 -10.73
N LEU A 112 -2.48 5.48 -10.57
CA LEU A 112 -2.36 6.92 -10.75
C LEU A 112 -2.63 7.33 -12.19
N ALA A 113 -2.12 6.58 -13.17
CA ALA A 113 -2.37 6.84 -14.58
C ALA A 113 -3.88 6.72 -14.91
N LEU A 114 -4.59 5.73 -14.33
CA LEU A 114 -6.04 5.65 -14.48
C LEU A 114 -6.77 6.80 -13.78
N ALA A 115 -6.30 7.22 -12.61
CA ALA A 115 -6.88 8.34 -11.88
C ALA A 115 -6.76 9.66 -12.65
N LEU A 116 -5.68 9.84 -13.41
CA LEU A 116 -5.41 11.03 -14.22
C LEU A 116 -5.93 10.92 -15.66
N ALA A 117 -6.66 9.85 -16.00
CA ALA A 117 -7.16 9.64 -17.36
C ALA A 117 -8.24 10.66 -17.73
N ALA A 118 -8.20 11.12 -18.98
CA ALA A 118 -9.24 11.96 -19.59
C ALA A 118 -10.60 11.24 -19.59
N PRO A 119 -11.74 11.98 -19.52
CA PRO A 119 -11.86 13.43 -19.65
C PRO A 119 -11.58 14.24 -18.37
N ASP A 120 -11.59 13.60 -17.20
CA ASP A 120 -11.48 14.29 -15.91
C ASP A 120 -10.03 14.70 -15.59
N GLY A 121 -9.04 14.00 -16.13
CA GLY A 121 -7.63 14.28 -15.93
C GLY A 121 -6.86 14.60 -17.21
N PRO A 122 -5.61 15.05 -17.07
CA PRO A 122 -4.79 15.54 -18.18
C PRO A 122 -4.23 14.43 -19.08
N LEU A 123 -4.28 13.17 -18.66
CA LEU A 123 -3.65 12.06 -19.37
C LEU A 123 -4.57 11.46 -20.44
N PRO A 124 -4.16 11.39 -21.72
CA PRO A 124 -4.98 10.77 -22.76
C PRO A 124 -5.34 9.31 -22.43
N GLN A 125 -6.59 8.91 -22.70
CA GLN A 125 -7.10 7.56 -22.37
C GLN A 125 -6.23 6.41 -22.91
N PRO A 126 -5.72 6.44 -24.16
CA PRO A 126 -4.87 5.35 -24.66
C PRO A 126 -3.55 5.25 -23.88
N THR A 127 -2.98 6.39 -23.50
CA THR A 127 -1.74 6.46 -22.72
C THR A 127 -1.96 5.93 -21.30
N ALA A 128 -3.06 6.34 -20.66
CA ALA A 128 -3.46 5.82 -19.36
C ALA A 128 -3.63 4.30 -19.41
N ALA A 129 -4.39 3.79 -20.37
CA ALA A 129 -4.60 2.35 -20.56
C ALA A 129 -3.30 1.58 -20.78
N ALA A 130 -2.38 2.12 -21.59
CA ALA A 130 -1.08 1.50 -21.85
C ALA A 130 -0.21 1.45 -20.59
N ILE A 131 -0.07 2.56 -19.86
CA ILE A 131 0.71 2.61 -18.61
C ILE A 131 0.14 1.63 -17.59
N SER A 132 -1.18 1.64 -17.41
CA SER A 132 -1.84 0.82 -16.41
C SER A 132 -1.83 -0.66 -16.78
N GLY A 133 -2.06 -1.00 -18.05
CA GLY A 133 -1.97 -2.36 -18.55
C GLY A 133 -0.56 -2.93 -18.39
N CYS A 134 0.47 -2.21 -18.84
CA CYS A 134 1.87 -2.62 -18.69
C CYS A 134 2.28 -2.71 -17.22
N GLY A 135 1.95 -1.71 -16.39
CA GLY A 135 2.27 -1.71 -14.97
C GLY A 135 1.64 -2.87 -14.22
N LEU A 136 0.39 -3.21 -14.55
CA LEU A 136 -0.31 -4.36 -13.97
C LEU A 136 0.33 -5.69 -14.39
N LEU A 137 0.60 -5.88 -15.69
CA LEU A 137 1.21 -7.11 -16.20
C LEU A 137 2.63 -7.34 -15.66
N ILE A 138 3.46 -6.30 -15.66
CA ILE A 138 4.82 -6.37 -15.13
C ILE A 138 4.76 -6.60 -13.61
N GLY A 139 3.92 -5.87 -12.88
CA GLY A 139 3.75 -6.05 -11.44
C GLY A 139 3.31 -7.47 -11.07
N ILE A 140 2.40 -8.08 -11.84
CA ILE A 140 2.03 -9.50 -11.69
C ILE A 140 3.24 -10.41 -11.93
N ALA A 141 4.00 -10.18 -13.00
CA ALA A 141 5.19 -10.99 -13.30
C ALA A 141 6.24 -10.91 -12.18
N LEU A 142 6.45 -9.74 -11.59
CA LEU A 142 7.31 -9.57 -10.41
C LEU A 142 6.74 -10.27 -9.17
N SER A 143 5.43 -10.16 -8.94
CA SER A 143 4.75 -10.83 -7.82
C SER A 143 4.85 -12.36 -7.92
N VAL A 144 4.74 -12.93 -9.13
CA VAL A 144 4.97 -14.36 -9.35
C VAL A 144 6.40 -14.76 -9.02
N GLN A 145 7.39 -13.93 -9.37
CA GLN A 145 8.79 -14.18 -8.99
C GLN A 145 8.99 -14.11 -7.47
N VAL A 146 8.36 -13.15 -6.80
CA VAL A 146 8.37 -13.03 -5.33
C VAL A 146 7.77 -14.28 -4.69
N TYR A 147 6.60 -14.73 -5.16
CA TYR A 147 5.93 -15.90 -4.63
C TYR A 147 6.79 -17.16 -4.79
N ARG A 148 7.44 -17.35 -5.94
CA ARG A 148 8.36 -18.48 -6.18
C ARG A 148 9.63 -18.45 -5.35
N ALA A 149 10.06 -17.27 -4.93
CA ALA A 149 11.24 -17.07 -4.08
C ALA A 149 10.91 -17.07 -2.58
N SER A 150 9.63 -17.10 -2.22
CA SER A 150 9.17 -17.09 -0.83
C SER A 150 9.47 -18.42 -0.14
N ASP A 151 9.88 -18.37 1.12
CA ASP A 151 9.97 -19.54 1.97
C ASP A 151 8.57 -20.05 2.39
N GLU A 152 8.52 -21.12 3.19
CA GLU A 152 7.26 -21.72 3.64
C GLU A 152 6.41 -20.75 4.48
N LEU A 153 7.05 -19.93 5.31
CA LEU A 153 6.34 -18.96 6.16
C LEU A 153 5.71 -17.85 5.31
N MET A 154 6.49 -17.25 4.42
CA MET A 154 6.05 -16.20 3.51
C MET A 154 4.97 -16.71 2.54
N ALA A 155 5.12 -17.94 2.01
CA ALA A 155 4.10 -18.56 1.17
C ALA A 155 2.78 -18.75 1.93
N ALA A 156 2.84 -19.20 3.19
CA ALA A 156 1.66 -19.35 4.04
C ALA A 156 1.00 -18.00 4.37
N VAL A 157 1.80 -16.96 4.64
CA VAL A 157 1.31 -15.58 4.84
C VAL A 157 0.60 -15.08 3.58
N ASN A 158 1.19 -15.27 2.40
CA ASN A 158 0.60 -14.87 1.12
C ASN A 158 -0.73 -15.58 0.85
N LEU A 159 -0.82 -16.88 1.11
CA LEU A 159 -2.05 -17.65 0.95
C LEU A 159 -3.14 -17.16 1.91
N GLU A 160 -2.79 -16.89 3.17
CA GLU A 160 -3.73 -16.37 4.15
C GLU A 160 -4.21 -14.95 3.80
N ALA A 161 -3.30 -14.07 3.39
CA ALA A 161 -3.63 -12.73 2.90
C ALA A 161 -4.51 -12.80 1.66
N GLY A 162 -4.25 -13.74 0.74
CA GLY A 162 -5.09 -13.98 -0.44
C GLY A 162 -6.51 -14.42 -0.07
N ALA A 163 -6.63 -15.39 0.84
CA ALA A 163 -7.93 -15.86 1.33
C ALA A 163 -8.72 -14.77 2.06
N LEU A 164 -8.05 -13.98 2.92
CA LEU A 164 -8.65 -12.83 3.59
C LEU A 164 -9.07 -11.75 2.59
N SER A 165 -8.26 -11.46 1.58
CA SER A 165 -8.58 -10.49 0.52
C SER A 165 -9.86 -10.90 -0.21
N TYR A 166 -9.98 -12.19 -0.58
CA TYR A 166 -11.19 -12.73 -1.20
C TYR A 166 -12.42 -12.61 -0.29
N GLY A 167 -12.27 -12.94 1.00
CA GLY A 167 -13.35 -12.81 1.98
C GLY A 167 -13.82 -11.36 2.15
N LEU A 168 -12.87 -10.43 2.29
CA LEU A 168 -13.15 -8.99 2.39
C LEU A 168 -13.82 -8.45 1.13
N LEU A 169 -13.34 -8.84 -0.05
CA LEU A 169 -13.98 -8.48 -1.32
C LEU A 169 -15.41 -9.01 -1.40
N SER A 170 -15.62 -10.28 -1.04
CA SER A 170 -16.95 -10.90 -1.07
C SER A 170 -17.95 -10.15 -0.16
N VAL A 171 -17.52 -9.74 1.03
CA VAL A 171 -18.38 -8.99 1.96
C VAL A 171 -18.60 -7.55 1.49
N VAL A 172 -17.54 -6.82 1.15
CA VAL A 172 -17.61 -5.39 0.84
C VAL A 172 -18.16 -5.16 -0.56
N LEU A 173 -17.51 -5.74 -1.58
CA LEU A 173 -17.95 -5.60 -2.96
C LEU A 173 -19.23 -6.39 -3.23
N GLY A 174 -19.33 -7.62 -2.74
CA GLY A 174 -20.57 -8.41 -2.89
C GLY A 174 -21.76 -7.77 -2.17
N GLY A 175 -21.56 -7.28 -0.94
CA GLY A 175 -22.60 -6.55 -0.21
C GLY A 175 -23.03 -5.26 -0.89
N TRP A 176 -22.08 -4.49 -1.43
CA TRP A 176 -22.38 -3.28 -2.20
C TRP A 176 -23.10 -3.63 -3.52
N ALA A 177 -22.60 -4.62 -4.27
CA ALA A 177 -23.24 -5.06 -5.51
C ALA A 177 -24.67 -5.56 -5.28
N MET A 178 -24.91 -6.33 -4.21
CA MET A 178 -26.25 -6.76 -3.79
C MET A 178 -27.13 -5.54 -3.47
N SER A 179 -26.63 -4.60 -2.69
CA SER A 179 -27.36 -3.37 -2.34
C SER A 179 -27.70 -2.54 -3.57
N ALA A 180 -26.78 -2.45 -4.53
CA ALA A 180 -27.00 -1.74 -5.79
C ALA A 180 -28.03 -2.44 -6.68
N HIS A 181 -27.98 -3.77 -6.76
CA HIS A 181 -28.96 -4.57 -7.49
C HIS A 181 -30.38 -4.40 -6.94
N LEU A 182 -30.50 -4.30 -5.60
CA LEU A 182 -31.78 -4.08 -4.92
C LEU A 182 -32.23 -2.61 -4.91
N GLY A 183 -31.45 -1.69 -5.47
CA GLY A 183 -31.77 -0.26 -5.53
C GLY A 183 -31.52 0.53 -4.24
N TYR A 184 -30.85 -0.05 -3.25
CA TYR A 184 -30.51 0.63 -1.98
C TYR A 184 -29.26 1.52 -2.08
N ALA A 185 -28.37 1.26 -3.04
CA ALA A 185 -27.13 2.01 -3.23
C ALA A 185 -26.87 2.27 -4.72
N ALA A 186 -26.07 3.29 -5.03
CA ALA A 186 -25.58 3.50 -6.39
C ALA A 186 -24.61 2.38 -6.80
N PRO A 187 -24.58 1.97 -8.08
CA PRO A 187 -23.62 0.97 -8.56
C PRO A 187 -22.18 1.50 -8.43
N PRO A 188 -21.23 0.66 -7.96
CA PRO A 188 -19.83 1.07 -7.83
C PRO A 188 -19.24 1.36 -9.21
N ARG A 189 -18.49 2.47 -9.32
CA ARG A 189 -17.84 2.83 -10.57
C ARG A 189 -16.62 1.92 -10.84
N PRO A 190 -16.24 1.69 -12.10
CA PRO A 190 -15.11 0.79 -12.41
C PRO A 190 -13.79 1.15 -11.71
N LEU A 191 -13.49 2.45 -11.59
CA LEU A 191 -12.28 2.91 -10.90
C LEU A 191 -12.34 2.72 -9.38
N GLU A 192 -13.55 2.76 -8.79
CA GLU A 192 -13.77 2.47 -7.37
C GLU A 192 -13.55 0.99 -7.10
N LEU A 193 -13.95 0.10 -8.02
CA LEU A 193 -13.67 -1.33 -7.93
C LEU A 193 -12.17 -1.60 -7.87
N LEU A 194 -11.40 -1.02 -8.81
CA LEU A 194 -9.94 -1.16 -8.83
C LEU A 194 -9.30 -0.64 -7.54
N SER A 195 -9.75 0.53 -7.08
CA SER A 195 -9.30 1.12 -5.82
C SER A 195 -9.58 0.21 -4.62
N LEU A 196 -10.75 -0.44 -4.61
CA LEU A 196 -11.16 -1.37 -3.55
C LEU A 196 -10.26 -2.61 -3.51
N PHE A 197 -9.92 -3.19 -4.67
CA PHE A 197 -8.98 -4.33 -4.74
C PHE A 197 -7.63 -3.99 -4.09
N TYR A 198 -7.11 -2.80 -4.37
CA TYR A 198 -5.82 -2.34 -3.83
C TYR A 198 -5.90 -2.19 -2.30
N VAL A 199 -6.90 -1.48 -1.79
CA VAL A 199 -7.02 -1.24 -0.34
C VAL A 199 -7.27 -2.52 0.43
N LEU A 200 -8.18 -3.39 -0.03
CA LEU A 200 -8.54 -4.61 0.71
C LEU A 200 -7.39 -5.62 0.77
N VAL A 201 -6.55 -5.69 -0.26
CA VAL A 201 -5.33 -6.51 -0.23
C VAL A 201 -4.33 -6.00 0.83
N LEU A 202 -4.15 -4.68 0.96
CA LEU A 202 -3.30 -4.12 2.02
C LEU A 202 -3.85 -4.46 3.42
N VAL A 203 -5.17 -4.30 3.61
CA VAL A 203 -5.84 -4.64 4.88
C VAL A 203 -5.69 -6.13 5.20
N ALA A 204 -5.96 -7.01 4.23
CA ALA A 204 -5.80 -8.44 4.40
C ALA A 204 -4.36 -8.84 4.72
N SER A 205 -3.38 -8.21 4.06
CA SER A 205 -1.96 -8.44 4.32
C SER A 205 -1.58 -8.05 5.74
N PHE A 206 -2.04 -6.87 6.20
CA PHE A 206 -1.80 -6.42 7.58
C PHE A 206 -2.39 -7.38 8.61
N ILE A 207 -3.63 -7.85 8.39
CA ILE A 207 -4.29 -8.82 9.26
C ILE A 207 -3.51 -10.15 9.28
N ALA A 208 -3.12 -10.69 8.12
CA ALA A 208 -2.40 -11.95 8.03
C ALA A 208 -1.04 -11.91 8.75
N VAL A 209 -0.27 -10.85 8.54
CA VAL A 209 1.03 -10.61 9.22
C VAL A 209 0.82 -10.47 10.74
N GLY A 210 -0.22 -9.74 11.17
CA GLY A 210 -0.57 -9.59 12.58
C GLY A 210 -0.96 -10.90 13.26
N ARG A 211 -1.81 -11.72 12.63
CA ARG A 211 -2.26 -13.02 13.16
C ARG A 211 -1.13 -14.01 13.37
N ARG A 212 -0.05 -13.90 12.58
CA ARG A 212 1.15 -14.74 12.71
C ARG A 212 2.17 -14.20 13.71
N GLY A 213 1.84 -13.13 14.43
CA GLY A 213 2.70 -12.56 15.47
C GLY A 213 3.92 -11.82 14.93
N MET A 214 3.99 -11.55 13.63
CA MET A 214 5.10 -10.81 13.01
C MET A 214 5.09 -9.31 13.37
N LEU A 215 3.95 -8.82 13.89
CA LEU A 215 3.83 -7.46 14.44
C LEU A 215 4.05 -7.43 15.97
N ALA A 216 4.31 -8.58 16.60
CA ALA A 216 4.46 -8.65 18.05
C ALA A 216 5.77 -8.00 18.49
N ILE A 217 5.67 -7.06 19.43
CA ILE A 217 6.81 -6.34 19.97
C ILE A 217 7.48 -7.22 21.03
N ARG A 218 8.55 -7.91 20.66
CA ARG A 218 9.50 -8.52 21.60
C ARG A 218 10.51 -7.47 22.10
#